data_AF-A0A168G753-F1
#
_entry.id   AF-A0A168G753-F1
#
_cell.length_a   1.000
_cell.length_b   1.000
_cell.length_c   1.000
_cell.angle_alpha   90.00
_cell.angle_beta   90.00
_cell.angle_gamma   90.00
#
_symmetry.space_group_name_H-M   'P 1'
#
loop_
_entity.id
_entity.type
_entity.pdbx_description
1 polymer ?
#
loop_
_entity_poly.entity_id
_entity_poly.type
_entity_poly.pdbx_seq_one_letter_code
_entity_poly.pdbx_strand_id
1 'polypeptide(L)'
;MAPGDGEDTLEFLSLVLRYHMLCSTHHRYPPKAYQAFWTVKIDTFRAACEAERKIQESKNAQTDVTKLSERKKAKDPYKGVGNSTVKTTLSPPNNTKDDSKRAARYWSDKGYDTSSFIILGKNDIEEDNVAPHDKISTVAQELLSSAKKIADNEVSPGLVYVFAVPGNKGFVKVGFTTKEVKVRHEKWRKDCNRDSLLLYPLEEVPPKVKHAHRVERLVHAELMEHNVRIYCERCGMQHIEWFEAEADVAIASVQKWSLWMESKPYEERVTREGSKWHLKKTERERLHDIGTFLKDLQEGIQKFEAAK
;
A
#
# COMPACT_ATOMS: atom_id res chain seq x y z
N MET A 1 1.14 -9.07 23.81
CA MET A 1 0.38 -9.87 24.78
C MET A 1 -1.03 -9.28 24.88
N ALA A 2 -2.00 -10.01 25.41
CA ALA A 2 -3.31 -9.41 25.72
C ALA A 2 -3.16 -8.44 26.92
N PRO A 3 -4.07 -7.47 27.10
CA PRO A 3 -4.14 -6.71 28.36
C PRO A 3 -4.20 -7.67 29.55
N GLY A 4 -3.58 -7.29 30.67
CA GLY A 4 -3.74 -8.06 31.90
C GLY A 4 -5.21 -8.07 32.31
N ASP A 5 -5.67 -9.18 32.88
CA ASP A 5 -7.05 -9.32 33.36
C ASP A 5 -7.42 -8.13 34.25
N GLY A 6 -8.29 -7.25 33.73
CA GLY A 6 -8.79 -6.06 34.43
C GLY A 6 -8.41 -4.71 33.82
N GLU A 7 -7.47 -4.62 32.85
CA GLU A 7 -7.21 -3.38 32.12
C GLU A 7 -8.21 -3.23 30.96
N ASP A 8 -9.08 -2.21 31.00
CA ASP A 8 -9.95 -1.86 29.88
C ASP A 8 -9.07 -1.53 28.66
N THR A 9 -9.15 -2.39 27.64
CA THR A 9 -8.31 -2.35 26.43
C THR A 9 -8.38 -0.98 25.74
N LEU A 10 -9.48 -0.25 25.93
CA LEU A 10 -9.68 1.11 25.44
C LEU A 10 -8.94 2.18 26.24
N GLU A 11 -8.90 2.08 27.57
CA GLU A 11 -8.11 3.02 28.38
C GLU A 11 -6.63 2.89 28.06
N PHE A 12 -6.17 1.65 27.86
CA PHE A 12 -4.81 1.35 27.42
C PHE A 12 -4.49 1.94 26.03
N LEU A 13 -5.38 1.76 25.04
CA LEU A 13 -5.24 2.37 23.71
C LEU A 13 -5.23 3.91 23.76
N SER A 14 -6.08 4.51 24.61
CA SER A 14 -6.11 5.96 24.84
C SER A 14 -4.80 6.48 25.45
N LEU A 15 -4.20 5.73 26.36
CA LEU A 15 -2.92 6.07 26.99
C LEU A 15 -1.77 6.07 25.96
N VAL A 16 -1.73 5.05 25.10
CA VAL A 16 -0.76 4.94 23.99
C VAL A 16 -0.92 6.09 22.99
N LEU A 17 -2.16 6.44 22.61
CA LEU A 17 -2.44 7.57 21.73
C LEU A 17 -2.00 8.91 22.33
N ARG A 18 -2.26 9.15 23.62
CA ARG A 18 -1.79 10.37 24.32
C ARG A 18 -0.27 10.50 24.31
N TYR A 19 0.46 9.40 24.45
CA TYR A 19 1.92 9.39 24.43
C TYR A 19 2.50 9.76 23.04
N HIS A 20 1.92 9.25 21.96
CA HIS A 20 2.43 9.47 20.60
C HIS A 20 1.97 10.77 19.92
N MET A 21 1.01 11.47 20.51
CA MET A 21 0.62 12.84 20.10
C MET A 21 1.61 13.92 20.58
N LEU A 22 2.74 13.54 21.19
CA LEU A 22 3.79 14.45 21.67
C LEU A 22 4.89 14.76 20.63
N CYS A 23 4.76 14.29 19.38
CA CYS A 23 5.61 14.76 18.29
C CYS A 23 5.46 16.28 18.09
N SER A 24 6.56 16.99 17.81
CA SER A 24 6.58 18.45 17.61
C SER A 24 5.58 18.95 16.55
N THR A 25 5.27 18.10 15.55
CA THR A 25 4.24 18.35 14.54
C THR A 25 2.82 18.36 15.13
N HIS A 26 2.51 17.48 16.08
CA HIS A 26 1.18 17.38 16.71
C HIS A 26 0.99 18.34 17.88
N HIS A 27 2.07 18.88 18.46
CA HIS A 27 2.03 19.98 19.43
C HIS A 27 1.67 21.33 18.77
N ARG A 28 2.05 21.55 17.50
CA ARG A 28 1.71 22.77 16.74
C ARG A 28 0.27 22.82 16.22
N TYR A 29 -0.39 21.67 16.10
CA TYR A 29 -1.76 21.55 15.60
C TYR A 29 -2.59 20.68 16.56
N PRO A 30 -3.25 21.26 17.58
CA PRO A 30 -3.87 20.50 18.65
C PRO A 30 -5.01 19.60 18.12
N PRO A 31 -4.99 18.26 18.31
CA PRO A 31 -5.84 17.35 17.55
C PRO A 31 -7.18 17.04 18.24
N LYS A 32 -7.83 18.03 18.86
CA LYS A 32 -9.13 17.79 19.52
C LYS A 32 -10.19 17.29 18.53
N ALA A 33 -10.19 17.83 17.31
CA ALA A 33 -11.08 17.38 16.24
C ALA A 33 -10.73 15.96 15.74
N TYR A 34 -9.44 15.63 15.65
CA TYR A 34 -9.00 14.31 15.19
C TYR A 34 -9.27 13.22 16.22
N GLN A 35 -9.06 13.47 17.52
CA GLN A 35 -9.38 12.48 18.56
C GLN A 35 -10.87 12.15 18.59
N ALA A 36 -11.74 13.15 18.50
CA ALA A 36 -13.18 12.94 18.39
C ALA A 36 -13.54 12.16 17.11
N PHE A 37 -12.92 12.52 15.98
CA PHE A 37 -13.11 11.84 14.71
C PHE A 37 -12.68 10.36 14.75
N TRP A 38 -11.50 10.06 15.30
CA TRP A 38 -11.00 8.69 15.45
C TRP A 38 -11.86 7.86 16.42
N THR A 39 -12.30 8.47 17.53
CA THR A 39 -13.21 7.81 18.49
C THR A 39 -14.52 7.42 17.81
N VAL A 40 -15.14 8.35 17.08
CA VAL A 40 -16.37 8.09 16.30
C VAL A 40 -16.16 6.99 15.26
N LYS A 41 -15.01 6.97 14.57
CA LYS A 41 -14.70 5.94 13.57
C LYS A 41 -14.53 4.55 14.20
N ILE A 42 -13.85 4.47 15.35
CA ILE A 42 -13.68 3.22 16.10
C ILE A 42 -15.03 2.71 16.61
N ASP A 43 -15.87 3.59 17.16
CA ASP A 43 -17.21 3.21 17.64
C ASP A 43 -18.13 2.76 16.49
N THR A 44 -18.05 3.42 15.33
CA THR A 44 -18.79 3.02 14.12
C THR A 44 -18.35 1.64 13.65
N PHE A 45 -17.04 1.38 13.64
CA PHE A 45 -16.49 0.06 13.29
C PHE A 45 -16.94 -1.02 14.29
N ARG A 46 -16.94 -0.72 15.60
CA ARG A 46 -17.44 -1.65 16.63
C ARG A 46 -18.92 -1.99 16.41
N ALA A 47 -19.76 -0.99 16.15
CA ALA A 47 -21.17 -1.19 15.86
C ALA A 47 -21.39 -2.06 14.61
N ALA A 48 -20.58 -1.86 13.57
CA ALA A 48 -20.63 -2.69 12.35
C ALA A 48 -20.24 -4.15 12.64
N CYS A 49 -19.14 -4.38 13.36
CA CYS A 49 -18.71 -5.73 13.74
C CYS A 49 -19.70 -6.44 14.67
N GLU A 50 -20.34 -5.73 15.59
CA GLU A 50 -21.40 -6.30 16.44
C GLU A 50 -22.67 -6.64 15.65
N ALA A 51 -23.05 -5.80 14.68
CA ALA A 51 -24.16 -6.09 13.79
C ALA A 51 -23.86 -7.33 12.93
N GLU A 52 -22.66 -7.42 12.37
CA GLU A 52 -22.23 -8.57 11.56
C GLU A 52 -22.17 -9.86 12.40
N ARG A 53 -21.71 -9.77 13.65
CA ARG A 53 -21.74 -10.90 14.59
C ARG A 53 -23.16 -11.35 14.91
N LYS A 54 -24.09 -10.43 15.18
CA LYS A 54 -25.51 -10.76 15.40
C LYS A 54 -26.18 -11.36 14.17
N ILE A 55 -25.80 -10.90 12.98
CA ILE A 55 -26.24 -11.50 11.71
C ILE A 55 -25.69 -12.92 11.58
N GLN A 56 -24.44 -13.16 11.95
CA GLN A 56 -23.86 -14.50 11.89
C GLN A 56 -24.41 -15.43 12.97
N GLU A 57 -24.66 -14.94 14.18
CA GLU A 57 -25.31 -15.67 15.28
C GLU A 57 -26.75 -16.03 14.94
N SER A 58 -27.50 -15.14 14.27
CA SER A 58 -28.85 -15.45 13.80
C SER A 58 -28.84 -16.45 12.64
N LYS A 59 -27.89 -16.36 11.70
CA LYS A 59 -27.68 -17.39 10.65
C LYS A 59 -27.27 -18.75 11.21
N ASN A 60 -26.42 -18.76 12.25
CA ASN A 60 -25.99 -19.97 12.95
C ASN A 60 -27.14 -20.58 13.77
N ALA A 61 -27.96 -19.74 14.42
CA ALA A 61 -29.17 -20.19 15.11
C ALA A 61 -30.22 -20.73 14.12
N GLN A 62 -30.33 -20.15 12.92
CA GLN A 62 -31.23 -20.66 11.87
C GLN A 62 -30.79 -22.03 11.35
N THR A 63 -29.47 -22.23 11.15
CA THR A 63 -28.89 -23.51 10.73
C THR A 63 -28.91 -24.57 11.84
N ASP A 64 -28.81 -24.18 13.10
CA ASP A 64 -29.04 -25.07 14.24
C ASP A 64 -30.52 -25.46 14.39
N VAL A 65 -31.48 -24.58 14.10
CA VAL A 65 -32.91 -24.93 14.08
C VAL A 65 -33.22 -25.93 12.95
N THR A 66 -32.58 -25.81 11.78
CA THR A 66 -32.69 -26.79 10.67
C THR A 66 -32.01 -28.13 11.01
N LYS A 67 -30.91 -28.13 11.78
CA LYS A 67 -30.26 -29.37 12.27
C LYS A 67 -30.97 -29.97 13.49
N LEU A 68 -31.68 -29.17 14.29
CA LEU A 68 -32.48 -29.60 15.43
C LEU A 68 -33.85 -30.15 15.03
N SER A 69 -34.42 -29.76 13.88
CA SER A 69 -35.62 -30.42 13.35
C SER A 69 -35.32 -31.85 12.87
N GLU A 70 -34.10 -32.14 12.43
CA GLU A 70 -33.63 -33.50 12.13
C GLU A 70 -33.22 -34.31 13.37
N ARG A 71 -32.81 -33.66 14.47
CA ARG A 71 -32.35 -34.33 15.71
C ARG A 71 -33.32 -34.35 16.89
N LYS A 72 -34.41 -33.57 16.89
CA LYS A 72 -35.44 -33.59 17.96
C LYS A 72 -36.58 -34.60 17.72
N LYS A 73 -36.22 -35.80 17.28
CA LYS A 73 -36.92 -37.05 17.64
C LYS A 73 -36.54 -37.54 19.05
N ALA A 74 -35.78 -36.77 19.83
CA ALA A 74 -35.46 -37.07 21.23
C ALA A 74 -35.71 -35.85 22.14
N LYS A 75 -36.29 -36.15 23.30
CA LYS A 75 -37.01 -35.28 24.25
C LYS A 75 -36.11 -34.60 25.30
N ASP A 76 -36.39 -33.30 25.52
CA ASP A 76 -36.66 -32.57 26.80
C ASP A 76 -35.54 -32.31 27.88
N PRO A 77 -35.73 -31.41 28.89
CA PRO A 77 -35.08 -30.09 28.97
C PRO A 77 -34.44 -29.75 30.36
N TYR A 78 -33.67 -28.64 30.52
CA TYR A 78 -33.59 -27.89 31.80
C TYR A 78 -33.01 -26.45 31.67
N LYS A 79 -33.39 -25.57 32.61
CA LYS A 79 -33.44 -24.08 32.65
C LYS A 79 -32.19 -23.34 33.21
N GLY A 80 -32.13 -22.01 32.97
CA GLY A 80 -31.62 -20.94 33.90
C GLY A 80 -30.85 -19.80 33.18
N VAL A 81 -31.39 -18.60 32.89
CA VAL A 81 -31.67 -17.35 33.68
C VAL A 81 -30.42 -16.57 34.16
N GLY A 82 -30.32 -15.28 33.78
CA GLY A 82 -29.63 -14.24 34.55
C GLY A 82 -29.05 -13.05 33.75
N ASN A 83 -29.79 -11.94 33.62
CA ASN A 83 -29.32 -10.63 33.15
C ASN A 83 -28.80 -9.80 34.33
N SER A 84 -27.68 -9.08 34.18
CA SER A 84 -27.30 -8.03 35.13
C SER A 84 -26.56 -6.88 34.45
N THR A 85 -27.07 -5.67 34.65
CA THR A 85 -26.58 -4.39 34.14
C THR A 85 -25.74 -3.72 35.21
N VAL A 86 -24.49 -3.32 34.91
CA VAL A 86 -23.67 -2.52 35.84
C VAL A 86 -23.18 -1.25 35.13
N LYS A 87 -23.54 -0.10 35.70
CA LYS A 87 -22.99 1.23 35.39
C LYS A 87 -21.70 1.41 36.19
N THR A 88 -20.66 1.95 35.56
CA THR A 88 -19.46 2.41 36.27
C THR A 88 -19.07 3.80 35.80
N THR A 89 -19.15 4.77 36.70
CA THR A 89 -18.54 6.11 36.59
C THR A 89 -17.10 6.03 37.10
N LEU A 90 -16.11 6.45 36.31
CA LEU A 90 -14.71 6.58 36.74
C LEU A 90 -14.16 7.97 36.43
N SER A 91 -13.49 8.55 37.43
CA SER A 91 -12.77 9.83 37.36
C SER A 91 -11.37 9.67 36.74
N PRO A 92 -10.73 10.74 36.22
CA PRO A 92 -9.50 10.62 35.44
C PRO A 92 -8.26 10.29 36.31
N PRO A 93 -7.38 9.37 35.88
CA PRO A 93 -6.16 9.04 36.61
C PRO A 93 -5.01 10.03 36.31
N ASN A 94 -4.17 10.25 37.33
CA ASN A 94 -2.97 11.09 37.28
C ASN A 94 -1.86 10.41 36.47
N ASN A 95 -1.32 11.14 35.47
CA ASN A 95 -0.19 10.70 34.64
C ASN A 95 1.09 10.53 35.49
N THR A 96 1.58 9.31 35.66
CA THR A 96 2.93 9.06 36.21
C THR A 96 3.92 8.72 35.10
N LYS A 97 5.21 9.02 35.32
CA LYS A 97 6.31 8.77 34.37
C LYS A 97 6.58 7.28 34.12
N ASP A 98 6.01 6.39 34.91
CA ASP A 98 6.25 4.95 34.85
C ASP A 98 5.46 4.30 33.68
N ASP A 99 4.21 4.74 33.49
CA ASP A 99 3.34 4.28 32.40
C ASP A 99 3.91 4.56 31.01
N SER A 100 4.63 5.69 30.88
CA SER A 100 5.32 6.09 29.65
C SER A 100 6.45 5.14 29.23
N LYS A 101 7.16 4.54 30.19
CA LYS A 101 8.21 3.55 29.89
C LYS A 101 7.63 2.18 29.54
N ARG A 102 6.47 1.85 30.10
CA ARG A 102 5.75 0.58 29.86
C ARG A 102 5.11 0.53 28.46
N ALA A 103 4.56 1.64 27.97
CA ALA A 103 3.99 1.75 26.61
C ALA A 103 5.05 1.66 25.49
N ALA A 104 6.23 2.27 25.69
CA ALA A 104 7.30 2.29 24.70
C ALA A 104 7.89 0.89 24.39
N ARG A 105 7.88 -0.03 25.37
CA ARG A 105 8.33 -1.43 25.22
C ARG A 105 7.46 -2.27 24.28
N TYR A 106 6.22 -1.86 24.01
CA TYR A 106 5.30 -2.67 23.20
C TYR A 106 5.59 -2.64 21.70
N TRP A 107 6.18 -1.54 21.22
CA TRP A 107 6.43 -1.30 19.79
C TRP A 107 7.91 -1.43 19.40
N SER A 108 8.81 -1.45 20.39
CA SER A 108 10.25 -1.59 20.16
C SER A 108 10.72 -3.04 20.03
N ASP A 109 9.94 -4.01 20.53
CA ASP A 109 10.39 -5.41 20.66
C ASP A 109 9.95 -6.36 19.51
N LYS A 110 9.15 -5.92 18.52
CA LYS A 110 8.61 -6.81 17.47
C LYS A 110 9.03 -6.56 16.02
N GLY A 111 9.85 -5.55 15.75
CA GLY A 111 10.24 -5.20 14.37
C GLY A 111 9.04 -4.75 13.51
N TYR A 112 9.27 -4.59 12.21
CA TYR A 112 8.22 -4.23 11.26
C TYR A 112 7.37 -5.44 10.84
N ASP A 113 6.11 -5.22 10.46
CA ASP A 113 5.17 -6.30 10.16
C ASP A 113 5.48 -7.03 8.84
N THR A 114 5.45 -8.35 8.88
CA THR A 114 5.68 -9.26 7.74
C THR A 114 4.49 -10.19 7.49
N SER A 115 3.31 -9.84 8.03
CA SER A 115 2.10 -10.66 7.90
C SER A 115 1.65 -10.74 6.44
N SER A 116 0.90 -11.79 6.10
CA SER A 116 0.34 -11.95 4.76
C SER A 116 -0.56 -10.78 4.38
N PHE A 117 -0.59 -10.45 3.08
CA PHE A 117 -1.45 -9.43 2.54
C PHE A 117 -2.92 -9.84 2.51
N ILE A 118 -3.81 -8.88 2.79
CA ILE A 118 -5.24 -9.01 2.53
C ILE A 118 -5.48 -8.46 1.13
N ILE A 119 -5.61 -9.36 0.16
CA ILE A 119 -5.88 -9.02 -1.24
C ILE A 119 -7.37 -8.74 -1.39
N LEU A 120 -7.72 -7.52 -1.78
CA LEU A 120 -9.10 -7.08 -2.01
C LEU A 120 -9.61 -7.39 -3.41
N GLY A 121 -8.70 -7.61 -4.37
CA GLY A 121 -9.03 -7.69 -5.79
C GLY A 121 -7.78 -7.88 -6.65
N LYS A 122 -7.94 -8.63 -7.75
CA LYS A 122 -6.90 -8.80 -8.79
C LYS A 122 -7.41 -8.13 -10.05
N ASN A 123 -6.64 -7.20 -10.62
CA ASN A 123 -7.01 -6.48 -11.84
C ASN A 123 -8.28 -5.59 -11.72
N ASP A 124 -8.71 -5.26 -10.50
CA ASP A 124 -9.92 -4.47 -10.21
C ASP A 124 -9.74 -2.94 -10.43
N ILE A 125 -8.77 -2.48 -11.22
CA ILE A 125 -8.67 -1.06 -11.53
C ILE A 125 -9.73 -0.75 -12.59
N GLU A 126 -10.67 0.14 -12.25
CA GLU A 126 -11.96 0.49 -12.88
C GLU A 126 -11.99 0.82 -14.40
N GLU A 127 -10.91 0.61 -15.17
CA GLU A 127 -10.92 0.72 -16.62
C GLU A 127 -11.17 -0.67 -17.25
N ASP A 128 -12.39 -1.19 -17.03
CA ASP A 128 -12.86 -2.44 -17.65
C ASP A 128 -12.59 -2.40 -19.17
N ASN A 129 -11.72 -3.30 -19.65
CA ASN A 129 -11.34 -3.54 -21.07
C ASN A 129 -10.17 -2.73 -21.67
N VAL A 130 -9.31 -2.08 -20.90
CA VAL A 130 -8.07 -1.51 -21.46
C VAL A 130 -6.96 -2.56 -21.49
N ALA A 131 -6.50 -2.95 -22.69
CA ALA A 131 -5.38 -3.87 -22.83
C ALA A 131 -4.06 -3.22 -22.34
N PRO A 132 -3.09 -3.99 -21.81
CA PRO A 132 -1.79 -3.46 -21.40
C PRO A 132 -1.11 -2.62 -22.49
N HIS A 133 -1.22 -3.06 -23.74
CA HIS A 133 -0.69 -2.33 -24.88
C HIS A 133 -1.32 -0.93 -25.01
N ASP A 134 -2.64 -0.81 -24.93
CA ASP A 134 -3.33 0.47 -25.02
C ASP A 134 -2.92 1.42 -23.88
N LYS A 135 -2.76 0.87 -22.66
CA LYS A 135 -2.29 1.65 -21.52
C LYS A 135 -0.85 2.12 -21.69
N ILE A 136 0.04 1.24 -22.15
CA ILE A 136 1.43 1.59 -22.49
C ILE A 136 1.45 2.71 -23.54
N SER A 137 0.66 2.59 -24.62
CA SER A 137 0.57 3.59 -25.67
C SER A 137 0.16 4.95 -25.11
N THR A 138 -0.88 4.95 -24.29
CA THR A 138 -1.44 6.14 -23.66
C THR A 138 -0.40 6.80 -22.77
N VAL A 139 0.18 6.04 -21.82
CA VAL A 139 1.20 6.55 -20.89
C VAL A 139 2.43 7.06 -21.63
N ALA A 140 2.89 6.39 -22.70
CA ALA A 140 4.05 6.83 -23.45
C ALA A 140 3.81 8.16 -24.18
N GLN A 141 2.61 8.36 -24.75
CA GLN A 141 2.26 9.53 -25.55
C GLN A 141 1.84 10.77 -24.75
N GLU A 142 1.43 10.60 -23.49
CA GLU A 142 1.12 11.72 -22.60
C GLU A 142 2.28 12.71 -22.48
N LEU A 143 1.96 14.01 -22.43
CA LEU A 143 2.94 15.05 -22.18
C LEU A 143 3.62 14.82 -20.82
N LEU A 144 4.94 14.96 -20.76
CA LEU A 144 5.59 14.91 -19.45
C LEU A 144 5.24 16.17 -18.68
N SER A 145 4.55 15.98 -17.56
CA SER A 145 4.13 17.07 -16.70
C SER A 145 5.31 17.54 -15.83
N SER A 146 5.53 18.85 -15.79
CA SER A 146 6.42 19.50 -14.81
C SER A 146 5.65 20.01 -13.59
N ALA A 147 4.42 19.52 -13.35
CA ALA A 147 3.55 20.04 -12.30
C ALA A 147 4.26 19.97 -10.93
N LYS A 148 4.04 21.00 -10.11
CA LYS A 148 4.83 21.29 -8.88
C LYS A 148 4.79 20.20 -7.81
N LYS A 149 3.90 19.21 -7.90
CA LYS A 149 3.87 18.10 -6.94
C LYS A 149 4.98 17.10 -7.29
N ILE A 150 5.70 16.61 -6.29
CA ILE A 150 6.76 15.60 -6.48
C ILE A 150 6.22 14.34 -7.17
N ALA A 151 4.97 13.98 -6.86
CA ALA A 151 4.27 12.85 -7.49
C ALA A 151 3.88 13.11 -8.96
N ASP A 152 3.85 14.36 -9.42
CA ASP A 152 3.43 14.71 -10.79
C ASP A 152 4.63 15.16 -11.65
N ASN A 153 5.84 15.14 -11.09
CA ASN A 153 7.06 15.66 -11.72
C ASN A 153 7.76 14.57 -12.54
N GLU A 154 7.31 14.40 -13.78
CA GLU A 154 7.85 13.44 -14.73
C GLU A 154 9.13 13.89 -15.41
N VAL A 155 9.56 15.15 -15.23
CA VAL A 155 10.78 15.67 -15.86
C VAL A 155 12.05 15.41 -15.04
N SER A 156 11.90 15.12 -13.74
CA SER A 156 13.05 14.97 -12.86
C SER A 156 13.74 13.61 -12.98
N PRO A 157 15.08 13.58 -12.95
CA PRO A 157 15.80 12.32 -12.83
C PRO A 157 15.59 11.72 -11.44
N GLY A 158 15.53 10.39 -11.38
CA GLY A 158 15.28 9.66 -10.14
C GLY A 158 15.70 8.21 -10.22
N LEU A 159 15.32 7.45 -9.20
CA LEU A 159 15.55 6.02 -9.09
C LEU A 159 14.20 5.32 -9.09
N VAL A 160 14.08 4.29 -9.94
CA VAL A 160 12.98 3.34 -9.91
C VAL A 160 13.44 2.13 -9.11
N TYR A 161 12.62 1.65 -8.19
CA TYR A 161 12.96 0.57 -7.27
C TYR A 161 11.87 -0.49 -7.23
N VAL A 162 12.30 -1.72 -6.94
CA VAL A 162 11.42 -2.88 -6.71
C VAL A 162 11.68 -3.40 -5.32
N PHE A 163 10.63 -3.68 -4.57
CA PHE A 163 10.76 -4.23 -3.22
C PHE A 163 9.64 -5.19 -2.87
N ALA A 164 9.92 -6.06 -1.90
CA ALA A 164 8.94 -6.99 -1.33
C ALA A 164 8.79 -6.78 0.17
N VAL A 165 7.71 -7.32 0.74
CA VAL A 165 7.58 -7.50 2.20
C VAL A 165 7.92 -8.95 2.51
N PRO A 166 8.88 -9.24 3.42
CA PRO A 166 9.12 -10.60 3.88
C PRO A 166 7.81 -11.30 4.28
N GLY A 167 7.70 -12.60 4.02
CA GLY A 167 6.46 -13.36 4.25
C GLY A 167 5.39 -13.23 3.15
N ASN A 168 5.59 -12.37 2.15
CA ASN A 168 4.68 -12.15 1.03
C ASN A 168 5.37 -12.47 -0.31
N LYS A 169 5.77 -13.74 -0.48
CA LYS A 169 6.43 -14.21 -1.71
C LYS A 169 5.49 -14.07 -2.92
N GLY A 170 6.05 -13.81 -4.10
CA GLY A 170 5.30 -13.59 -5.33
C GLY A 170 4.64 -12.22 -5.43
N PHE A 171 4.86 -11.31 -4.46
CA PHE A 171 4.36 -9.94 -4.51
C PHE A 171 5.49 -8.93 -4.45
N VAL A 172 5.46 -7.98 -5.38
CA VAL A 172 6.43 -6.89 -5.46
C VAL A 172 5.72 -5.55 -5.62
N LYS A 173 6.33 -4.51 -5.06
CA LYS A 173 5.93 -3.12 -5.31
C LYS A 173 6.99 -2.45 -6.17
N VAL A 174 6.53 -1.77 -7.21
CA VAL A 174 7.35 -0.91 -8.06
C VAL A 174 7.10 0.53 -7.68
N GLY A 175 8.17 1.26 -7.38
CA GLY A 175 8.12 2.64 -6.92
C GLY A 175 9.17 3.53 -7.59
N PHE A 176 9.01 4.85 -7.51
CA PHE A 176 10.09 5.80 -7.83
C PHE A 176 10.43 6.78 -6.70
N THR A 177 11.62 7.40 -6.78
CA THR A 177 12.02 8.51 -5.93
C THR A 177 13.05 9.41 -6.59
N THR A 178 13.04 10.72 -6.29
CA THR A 178 14.12 11.66 -6.66
C THR A 178 15.24 11.74 -5.61
N LYS A 179 15.01 11.11 -4.44
CA LYS A 179 15.94 11.02 -3.31
C LYS A 179 16.65 9.67 -3.32
N GLU A 180 17.41 9.37 -2.26
CA GLU A 180 17.99 8.04 -2.07
C GLU A 180 16.91 6.98 -1.75
N VAL A 181 17.05 5.79 -2.35
CA VAL A 181 16.14 4.66 -2.16
C VAL A 181 16.07 4.26 -0.69
N LYS A 182 17.21 4.21 0.01
CA LYS A 182 17.28 3.89 1.46
C LYS A 182 16.39 4.81 2.29
N VAL A 183 16.42 6.12 2.03
CA VAL A 183 15.59 7.12 2.72
C VAL A 183 14.10 6.90 2.40
N ARG A 184 13.77 6.61 1.15
CA ARG A 184 12.38 6.35 0.73
C ARG A 184 11.81 5.09 1.38
N HIS A 185 12.62 4.03 1.49
CA HIS A 185 12.26 2.78 2.13
C HIS A 185 12.08 2.91 3.64
N GLU A 186 12.99 3.63 4.31
CA GLU A 186 12.86 3.91 5.74
C GLU A 186 11.56 4.67 6.04
N LYS A 187 11.20 5.63 5.17
CA LYS A 187 9.90 6.31 5.25
C LYS A 187 8.75 5.31 5.06
N TRP A 188 8.80 4.44 4.06
CA TRP A 188 7.74 3.45 3.84
C TRP A 188 7.59 2.47 5.01
N ARG A 189 8.69 1.98 5.56
CA ARG A 189 8.68 1.10 6.75
C ARG A 189 7.99 1.79 7.91
N LYS A 190 8.27 3.07 8.15
CA LYS A 190 7.61 3.86 9.20
C LYS A 190 6.13 4.14 8.91
N ASP A 191 5.81 4.61 7.70
CA ASP A 191 4.45 5.01 7.35
C ASP A 191 3.50 3.81 7.22
N CYS A 192 3.99 2.68 6.70
CA CYS A 192 3.21 1.46 6.48
C CYS A 192 3.30 0.48 7.66
N ASN A 193 4.28 0.64 8.54
CA ASN A 193 4.67 -0.32 9.58
C ASN A 193 4.86 -1.75 9.05
N ARG A 194 5.31 -1.88 7.79
CA ARG A 194 5.67 -3.15 7.15
C ARG A 194 7.15 -3.16 6.82
N ASP A 195 7.77 -4.32 6.97
CA ASP A 195 9.18 -4.44 6.60
C ASP A 195 9.29 -4.30 5.07
N SER A 196 10.44 -3.83 4.62
CA SER A 196 10.68 -3.57 3.21
C SER A 196 12.02 -4.16 2.82
N LEU A 197 12.00 -5.19 1.99
CA LEU A 197 13.17 -5.82 1.40
C LEU A 197 13.40 -5.23 0.02
N LEU A 198 14.42 -4.39 -0.12
CA LEU A 198 14.84 -3.84 -1.41
C LEU A 198 15.36 -4.97 -2.31
N LEU A 199 14.81 -5.09 -3.52
CA LEU A 199 15.20 -6.08 -4.51
C LEU A 199 15.93 -5.46 -5.70
N TYR A 200 15.63 -4.20 -6.03
CA TYR A 200 16.29 -3.43 -7.08
C TYR A 200 16.19 -1.93 -6.81
N PRO A 201 17.22 -1.12 -7.11
CA PRO A 201 18.56 -1.53 -7.54
C PRO A 201 19.36 -2.14 -6.39
N LEU A 202 20.34 -2.99 -6.72
CA LEU A 202 21.22 -3.64 -5.73
C LEU A 202 22.55 -2.89 -5.54
N GLU A 203 22.90 -2.00 -6.48
CA GLU A 203 24.08 -1.17 -6.37
C GLU A 203 23.96 -0.18 -5.21
N GLU A 204 25.09 0.14 -4.56
CA GLU A 204 25.09 1.16 -3.49
C GLU A 204 24.78 2.56 -4.01
N VAL A 205 25.23 2.86 -5.24
CA VAL A 205 25.05 4.15 -5.91
C VAL A 205 24.55 3.91 -7.34
N PRO A 206 23.25 3.61 -7.50
CA PRO A 206 22.66 3.35 -8.81
C PRO A 206 22.56 4.64 -9.65
N PRO A 207 22.72 4.55 -10.98
CA PRO A 207 22.55 5.71 -11.87
C PRO A 207 21.09 6.18 -11.84
N LYS A 208 20.89 7.50 -11.91
CA LYS A 208 19.55 8.08 -12.00
C LYS A 208 19.00 7.96 -13.42
N VAL A 209 17.77 7.45 -13.52
CA VAL A 209 17.00 7.37 -14.76
C VAL A 209 16.33 8.73 -15.00
N LYS A 210 16.46 9.27 -16.21
CA LYS A 210 15.70 10.45 -16.62
C LYS A 210 14.22 10.11 -16.63
N HIS A 211 13.34 11.04 -16.29
CA HIS A 211 11.90 10.78 -16.30
C HIS A 211 11.48 9.53 -15.51
N ALA A 212 12.10 9.28 -14.34
CA ALA A 212 11.92 8.06 -13.57
C ALA A 212 10.45 7.77 -13.19
N HIS A 213 9.65 8.81 -12.96
CA HIS A 213 8.21 8.64 -12.73
C HIS A 213 7.49 8.09 -13.97
N ARG A 214 7.85 8.55 -15.18
CA ARG A 214 7.30 8.00 -16.43
C ARG A 214 7.67 6.52 -16.59
N VAL A 215 8.90 6.15 -16.22
CA VAL A 215 9.34 4.75 -16.21
C VAL A 215 8.50 3.90 -15.26
N GLU A 216 8.26 4.35 -14.02
CA GLU A 216 7.38 3.65 -13.09
C GLU A 216 5.97 3.44 -13.68
N ARG A 217 5.38 4.49 -14.27
CA ARG A 217 4.04 4.40 -14.89
C ARG A 217 3.99 3.42 -16.07
N LEU A 218 5.05 3.34 -16.87
CA LEU A 218 5.14 2.38 -17.98
C LEU A 218 5.27 0.94 -17.47
N VAL A 219 6.03 0.72 -16.40
CA VAL A 219 6.11 -0.59 -15.72
C VAL A 219 4.75 -0.98 -15.14
N HIS A 220 4.06 -0.04 -14.49
CA HIS A 220 2.71 -0.28 -13.96
C HIS A 220 1.72 -0.64 -15.07
N ALA A 221 1.80 0.04 -16.23
CA ALA A 221 0.97 -0.25 -17.39
C ALA A 221 1.29 -1.63 -18.00
N GLU A 222 2.57 -2.00 -18.08
CA GLU A 222 2.97 -3.33 -18.56
C GLU A 222 2.51 -4.45 -17.62
N LEU A 223 2.62 -4.24 -16.31
CA LEU A 223 2.27 -5.25 -15.30
C LEU A 223 0.81 -5.14 -14.83
N MET A 224 -0.05 -4.38 -15.52
CA MET A 224 -1.39 -4.06 -15.01
C MET A 224 -2.29 -5.30 -14.82
N GLU A 225 -2.10 -6.34 -15.63
CA GLU A 225 -2.80 -7.65 -15.51
C GLU A 225 -2.34 -8.49 -14.32
N HIS A 226 -1.27 -8.06 -13.64
CA HIS A 226 -0.78 -8.65 -12.40
C HIS A 226 -1.02 -7.71 -11.21
N ASN A 227 -1.70 -6.59 -11.41
CA ASN A 227 -1.91 -5.62 -10.35
C ASN A 227 -2.84 -6.16 -9.27
N VAL A 228 -2.45 -5.99 -8.01
CA VAL A 228 -3.25 -6.41 -6.86
C VAL A 228 -3.51 -5.25 -5.93
N ARG A 229 -4.75 -5.20 -5.47
CA ARG A 229 -5.22 -4.21 -4.51
C ARG A 229 -5.09 -4.79 -3.11
N ILE A 230 -4.33 -4.13 -2.26
CA ILE A 230 -4.02 -4.63 -0.91
C ILE A 230 -4.62 -3.70 0.13
N TYR A 231 -5.41 -4.25 1.06
CA TYR A 231 -5.73 -3.55 2.28
C TYR A 231 -4.63 -3.78 3.32
N CYS A 232 -3.95 -2.72 3.73
CA CYS A 232 -2.95 -2.82 4.78
C CYS A 232 -3.56 -2.42 6.12
N GLU A 233 -3.82 -3.41 6.98
CA GLU A 233 -4.31 -3.17 8.35
C GLU A 233 -3.36 -2.32 9.20
N ARG A 234 -2.08 -2.25 8.83
CA ARG A 234 -1.06 -1.55 9.62
C ARG A 234 -1.08 -0.05 9.40
N CYS A 235 -1.33 0.42 8.18
CA CYS A 235 -1.52 1.85 7.90
C CYS A 235 -2.97 2.25 7.61
N GLY A 236 -3.89 1.29 7.55
CA GLY A 236 -5.31 1.52 7.25
C GLY A 236 -5.58 1.99 5.83
N MET A 237 -4.60 1.92 4.93
CA MET A 237 -4.70 2.40 3.55
C MET A 237 -4.79 1.23 2.56
N GLN A 238 -5.37 1.52 1.40
CA GLN A 238 -5.33 0.64 0.25
C GLN A 238 -4.10 0.95 -0.59
N HIS A 239 -3.27 -0.07 -0.85
CA HIS A 239 -2.16 0.02 -1.78
C HIS A 239 -2.56 -0.54 -3.13
N ILE A 240 -2.23 0.19 -4.19
CA ILE A 240 -2.56 -0.17 -5.59
C ILE A 240 -1.31 -0.37 -6.44
N GLU A 241 -0.13 -0.19 -5.86
CA GLU A 241 1.15 -0.30 -6.58
C GLU A 241 1.83 -1.67 -6.37
N TRP A 242 1.06 -2.69 -5.96
CA TRP A 242 1.54 -4.06 -5.77
C TRP A 242 1.18 -4.93 -6.97
N PHE A 243 2.07 -5.85 -7.29
CA PHE A 243 1.94 -6.77 -8.41
C PHE A 243 2.17 -8.21 -7.92
N GLU A 244 1.31 -9.13 -8.34
CA GLU A 244 1.51 -10.58 -8.20
C GLU A 244 2.44 -11.06 -9.33
N ALA A 245 3.74 -10.87 -9.12
CA ALA A 245 4.79 -11.20 -10.07
C ALA A 245 6.08 -11.58 -9.33
N GLU A 246 6.87 -12.43 -9.97
CA GLU A 246 8.24 -12.70 -9.53
C GLU A 246 9.11 -11.45 -9.69
N ALA A 247 10.14 -11.35 -8.84
CA ALA A 247 10.98 -10.16 -8.78
C ALA A 247 11.74 -9.91 -10.09
N ASP A 248 12.20 -10.97 -10.74
CA ASP A 248 12.91 -10.92 -12.02
C ASP A 248 12.06 -10.33 -13.14
N VAL A 249 10.77 -10.67 -13.21
CA VAL A 249 9.82 -10.12 -14.19
C VAL A 249 9.67 -8.60 -14.00
N ALA A 250 9.46 -8.15 -12.76
CA ALA A 250 9.32 -6.73 -12.47
C ALA A 250 10.62 -5.96 -12.71
N ILE A 251 11.77 -6.54 -12.34
CA ILE A 251 13.09 -5.93 -12.56
C ILE A 251 13.38 -5.81 -14.06
N ALA A 252 13.10 -6.86 -14.85
CA ALA A 252 13.29 -6.83 -16.30
C ALA A 252 12.43 -5.73 -16.96
N SER A 253 11.19 -5.54 -16.52
CA SER A 253 10.36 -4.42 -16.98
C SER A 253 10.96 -3.06 -16.62
N VAL A 254 11.41 -2.88 -15.36
CA VAL A 254 12.09 -1.63 -14.94
C VAL A 254 13.32 -1.35 -15.78
N GLN A 255 14.18 -2.35 -16.03
CA GLN A 255 15.39 -2.20 -16.84
C GLN A 255 15.05 -1.87 -18.30
N LYS A 256 14.06 -2.56 -18.89
CA LYS A 256 13.58 -2.31 -20.25
C LYS A 256 13.16 -0.86 -20.46
N TRP A 257 12.27 -0.36 -19.59
CA TRP A 257 11.78 1.01 -19.70
C TRP A 257 12.85 2.05 -19.35
N SER A 258 13.76 1.73 -18.43
CA SER A 258 14.90 2.59 -18.12
C SER A 258 15.84 2.73 -19.33
N LEU A 259 16.17 1.64 -20.02
CA LEU A 259 17.01 1.65 -21.21
C LEU A 259 16.35 2.42 -22.36
N TRP A 260 15.04 2.20 -22.58
CA TRP A 260 14.31 2.99 -23.57
C TRP A 260 14.39 4.48 -23.24
N MET A 261 14.30 4.85 -21.97
CA MET A 261 14.41 6.25 -21.54
C MET A 261 15.80 6.85 -21.75
N GLU A 262 16.87 6.03 -21.68
CA GLU A 262 18.24 6.46 -22.01
C GLU A 262 18.41 6.85 -23.48
N SER A 263 17.61 6.27 -24.39
CA SER A 263 17.55 6.68 -25.81
C SER A 263 16.98 8.09 -26.03
N LYS A 264 16.51 8.74 -24.95
CA LYS A 264 15.86 10.06 -24.94
C LYS A 264 14.65 10.09 -25.90
N PRO A 265 13.59 9.32 -25.60
CA PRO A 265 12.42 9.21 -26.49
C PRO A 265 11.58 10.50 -26.52
N TYR A 266 11.80 11.42 -25.58
CA TYR A 266 11.12 12.70 -25.48
C TYR A 266 11.99 13.87 -25.96
N GLU A 267 11.34 14.88 -26.53
CA GLU A 267 11.93 16.16 -26.94
C GLU A 267 11.27 17.32 -26.18
N GLU A 268 12.07 18.27 -25.72
CA GLU A 268 11.58 19.48 -25.07
C GLU A 268 11.14 20.50 -26.11
N ARG A 269 9.92 21.03 -25.95
CA ARG A 269 9.41 22.15 -26.73
C ARG A 269 9.17 23.32 -25.79
N VAL A 270 9.99 24.36 -25.94
CA VAL A 270 9.89 25.58 -25.15
C VAL A 270 8.83 26.48 -25.77
N THR A 271 7.83 26.85 -24.97
CA THR A 271 6.75 27.77 -25.36
C THR A 271 6.72 28.97 -24.42
N ARG A 272 5.92 29.99 -24.75
CA ARG A 272 5.71 31.15 -23.85
C ARG A 272 5.09 30.75 -22.49
N GLU A 273 4.42 29.60 -22.44
CA GLU A 273 3.76 29.04 -21.26
C GLU A 273 4.69 28.13 -20.42
N GLY A 274 5.92 27.91 -20.88
CA GLY A 274 6.91 27.01 -20.27
C GLY A 274 7.37 25.89 -21.19
N SER A 275 8.19 25.00 -20.64
CA SER A 275 8.71 23.81 -21.33
C SER A 275 7.74 22.64 -21.25
N LYS A 276 7.40 22.06 -22.40
CA LYS A 276 6.59 20.84 -22.50
C LYS A 276 7.38 19.76 -23.23
N TRP A 277 7.47 18.56 -22.67
CA TRP A 277 8.17 17.46 -23.31
C TRP A 277 7.18 16.56 -24.04
N HIS A 278 7.52 16.24 -25.29
CA HIS A 278 6.68 15.48 -26.20
C HIS A 278 7.42 14.20 -26.61
N LEU A 279 6.68 13.12 -26.78
CA LEU A 279 7.24 11.93 -27.40
C LEU A 279 7.66 12.26 -28.84
N LYS A 280 8.89 11.90 -29.22
CA LYS A 280 9.42 12.09 -30.57
C LYS A 280 8.51 11.41 -31.60
N LYS A 281 8.44 12.00 -32.81
CA LYS A 281 7.62 11.46 -33.89
C LYS A 281 8.00 10.01 -34.24
N THR A 282 9.30 9.72 -34.32
CA THR A 282 9.83 8.38 -34.61
C THR A 282 9.39 7.35 -33.57
N GLU A 283 9.38 7.72 -32.29
CA GLU A 283 8.93 6.83 -31.21
C GLU A 283 7.41 6.63 -31.24
N ARG A 284 6.65 7.68 -31.58
CA ARG A 284 5.20 7.56 -31.79
C ARG A 284 4.85 6.59 -32.93
N GLU A 285 5.62 6.63 -34.03
CA GLU A 285 5.44 5.70 -35.15
C GLU A 285 5.74 4.26 -34.72
N ARG A 286 6.79 4.04 -33.92
CA ARG A 286 7.11 2.71 -33.36
C ARG A 286 6.02 2.17 -32.44
N LEU A 287 5.35 3.03 -31.66
CA LEU A 287 4.24 2.63 -30.78
C LEU A 287 2.94 2.26 -31.52
N HIS A 288 2.86 2.37 -32.84
CA HIS A 288 1.68 1.91 -33.59
C HIS A 288 1.50 0.38 -33.51
N ASP A 289 2.61 -0.35 -33.46
CA ASP A 289 2.65 -1.79 -33.16
C ASP A 289 3.43 -2.01 -31.87
N ILE A 290 2.70 -2.02 -30.74
CA ILE A 290 3.31 -2.17 -29.42
C ILE A 290 3.93 -3.56 -29.23
N GLY A 291 3.35 -4.60 -29.82
CA GLY A 291 3.90 -5.96 -29.72
C GLY A 291 5.30 -6.01 -30.32
N THR A 292 5.45 -5.48 -31.53
CA THR A 292 6.76 -5.36 -32.21
C THR A 292 7.69 -4.43 -31.45
N PHE A 293 7.20 -3.26 -31.00
CA PHE A 293 8.00 -2.31 -30.22
C PHE A 293 8.59 -2.93 -28.94
N LEU A 294 7.78 -3.64 -28.15
CA LEU A 294 8.25 -4.29 -26.92
C LEU A 294 9.28 -5.39 -27.23
N LYS A 295 9.10 -6.13 -28.32
CA LYS A 295 10.07 -7.12 -28.77
C LYS A 295 11.39 -6.48 -29.18
N ASP A 296 11.36 -5.39 -29.93
CA ASP A 296 12.56 -4.63 -30.33
C ASP A 296 13.32 -4.11 -29.10
N LEU A 297 12.59 -3.60 -28.09
CA LEU A 297 13.20 -3.17 -26.84
C LEU A 297 13.88 -4.34 -26.13
N GLN A 298 13.22 -5.50 -26.05
CA GLN A 298 13.78 -6.70 -25.41
C GLN A 298 15.05 -7.19 -26.11
N GLU A 299 15.06 -7.21 -27.45
CA GLU A 299 16.24 -7.58 -28.24
C GLU A 299 17.39 -6.56 -28.06
N GLY A 300 17.05 -5.27 -27.92
CA GLY A 300 18.01 -4.21 -27.62
C GLY A 300 18.72 -4.41 -26.28
N ILE A 301 17.98 -4.82 -25.24
CA ILE A 301 18.54 -5.13 -23.92
C ILE A 301 19.51 -6.30 -24.01
N GLN A 302 19.10 -7.41 -24.64
CA GLN A 302 19.94 -8.61 -24.78
C GLN A 302 21.26 -8.29 -25.50
N LYS A 303 21.22 -7.43 -26.52
CA LYS A 303 22.42 -6.98 -27.24
C LYS A 303 23.30 -6.08 -26.36
N PHE A 304 22.70 -5.19 -25.58
CA PHE A 304 23.44 -4.32 -24.65
C PHE A 304 24.13 -5.13 -23.55
N GLU A 305 23.45 -6.12 -22.97
CA GLU A 305 24.00 -7.02 -21.95
C GLU A 305 25.11 -7.91 -22.52
N ALA A 306 24.96 -8.41 -23.75
CA ALA A 306 25.99 -9.23 -24.41
C ALA A 306 27.25 -8.44 -24.80
N ALA A 307 27.18 -7.11 -24.86
CA ALA A 307 28.29 -6.22 -25.20
C ALA A 307 29.07 -5.73 -23.96
N LYS A 308 28.64 -6.08 -22.76
CA LYS A 308 29.24 -5.70 -21.47
C LYS A 308 30.08 -6.84 -20.90
#